data_AF-A0A1T1AVA2-F1
#
_entry.id   AF-A0A1T1AVA2-F1
#
_cell.length_a   1.000
_cell.length_b   1.000
_cell.length_c   1.000
_cell.angle_alpha   90.00
_cell.angle_beta   90.00
_cell.angle_gamma   90.00
#
_symmetry.space_group_name_H-M   'P 1'
#
loop_
_entity.id
_entity.type
_entity.pdbx_description
1 polymer ?
#
loop_
_entity_poly.entity_id
_entity_poly.type
_entity_poly.pdbx_seq_one_letter_code
_entity_poly.pdbx_strand_id
1 'polypeptide(L)'
;MVPGTDKQPLWTRPLRVAQLVAAAGVLSHLALLLRDFHPGGKIVFALFFVTWVALPWVLIWGCARLVRGRAVATWWVLGLAALYLVLGTWAYVDTLYIHPDPQGALIFLFVPMLGVLAALMLMAGLWLGRPRPPAPR
;
A
#
# COMPACT_ATOMS: atom_id res chain seq x y z
N MET A 1 32.88 27.44 -0.16
CA MET A 1 32.52 26.04 0.18
C MET A 1 31.09 26.04 0.69
N VAL A 2 30.16 25.42 -0.03
CA VAL A 2 28.77 25.30 0.41
C VAL A 2 28.71 24.20 1.47
N PRO A 3 28.28 24.48 2.71
CA PRO A 3 28.21 23.48 3.75
C PRO A 3 27.18 22.39 3.40
N GLY A 4 27.63 21.14 3.39
CA GLY A 4 26.83 20.00 3.84
C GLY A 4 25.56 19.67 3.05
N THR A 5 25.69 19.36 1.75
CA THR A 5 24.78 18.39 1.12
C THR A 5 25.15 16.98 1.56
N ASP A 6 25.19 16.73 2.87
CA ASP A 6 25.21 15.35 3.36
C ASP A 6 23.89 14.74 2.92
N LYS A 7 23.99 13.78 2.00
CA LYS A 7 22.89 12.94 1.54
C LYS A 7 22.42 12.14 2.75
N GLN A 8 21.58 12.75 3.59
CA GLN A 8 21.02 12.07 4.74
C GLN A 8 20.41 10.74 4.26
N PRO A 9 20.76 9.62 4.90
CA PRO A 9 20.37 8.31 4.41
C PRO A 9 18.86 8.16 4.38
N LEU A 10 18.35 7.38 3.44
CA LEU A 10 16.92 7.37 3.08
C LEU A 10 16.01 6.97 4.26
N TRP A 11 16.53 6.20 5.22
CA TRP A 11 15.86 5.82 6.47
C TRP A 11 15.60 7.01 7.41
N THR A 12 16.27 8.14 7.26
CA THR A 12 15.95 9.38 8.02
C THR A 12 14.70 10.07 7.47
N ARG A 13 14.16 9.58 6.35
CA ARG A 13 12.98 10.12 5.67
C ARG A 13 11.90 9.03 5.58
N PRO A 14 11.29 8.63 6.72
CA PRO A 14 10.36 7.50 6.79
C PRO A 14 9.16 7.66 5.85
N LEU A 15 8.75 8.90 5.55
CA LEU A 15 7.72 9.18 4.56
C LEU A 15 8.12 8.75 3.14
N ARG A 16 9.37 8.99 2.74
CA ARG A 16 9.87 8.56 1.42
C ARG A 16 9.99 7.04 1.35
N VAL A 17 10.45 6.41 2.44
CA VAL A 17 10.49 4.95 2.54
C VAL A 17 9.08 4.38 2.37
N ALA A 18 8.07 4.91 3.07
CA ALA A 18 6.69 4.45 2.96
C ALA A 18 6.13 4.55 1.53
N GLN A 19 6.47 5.62 0.82
CA GLN A 19 6.08 5.80 -0.58
C GLN A 19 6.77 4.79 -1.51
N LEU A 20 8.06 4.52 -1.30
CA LEU A 20 8.79 3.51 -2.06
C LEU A 20 8.25 2.10 -1.81
N VAL A 21 7.95 1.77 -0.55
CA VAL A 21 7.33 0.49 -0.18
C VAL A 21 5.94 0.36 -0.82
N ALA A 22 5.13 1.42 -0.81
CA ALA A 22 3.84 1.42 -1.48
C ALA A 22 3.97 1.21 -3.00
N ALA A 23 4.94 1.87 -3.64
CA ALA A 23 5.20 1.70 -5.07
C ALA A 23 5.68 0.26 -5.39
N ALA A 24 6.61 -0.27 -4.60
CA ALA A 24 7.05 -1.66 -4.73
C ALA A 24 5.89 -2.65 -4.52
N GLY A 25 5.01 -2.35 -3.57
CA GLY A 25 3.74 -3.03 -3.31
C GLY A 25 2.87 -3.15 -4.54
N VAL A 26 2.50 -2.01 -5.13
CA VAL A 26 1.70 -1.96 -6.38
C VAL A 26 2.36 -2.77 -7.47
N LEU A 27 3.63 -2.52 -7.75
CA LEU A 27 4.34 -3.16 -8.85
C LEU A 27 4.40 -4.68 -8.66
N SER A 28 4.68 -5.16 -7.45
CA SER A 28 4.77 -6.60 -7.16
C SER A 28 3.43 -7.29 -7.35
N HIS A 29 2.35 -6.74 -6.77
CA HIS A 29 1.03 -7.35 -6.87
C HIS A 29 0.46 -7.27 -8.30
N LEU A 30 0.68 -6.17 -9.01
CA LEU A 30 0.26 -6.06 -10.41
C LEU A 30 1.05 -6.97 -11.33
N ALA A 31 2.36 -7.13 -11.10
CA ALA A 31 3.18 -8.06 -11.89
C ALA A 31 2.71 -9.50 -11.73
N LEU A 32 2.40 -9.93 -10.49
CA LEU A 32 1.82 -11.26 -10.23
C LEU A 32 0.47 -11.42 -10.93
N LEU A 33 -0.40 -10.42 -10.81
CA LEU A 33 -1.73 -10.49 -11.40
C LEU A 33 -1.69 -10.52 -12.94
N LEU A 34 -0.89 -9.67 -13.57
CA LEU A 34 -0.82 -9.57 -15.03
C LEU A 34 -0.08 -10.74 -15.68
N ARG A 35 0.80 -11.42 -14.95
CA ARG A 35 1.48 -12.63 -15.43
C ARG A 35 0.50 -13.79 -15.59
N ASP A 36 -0.37 -14.00 -14.61
CA ASP A 36 -1.24 -15.18 -14.58
C ASP A 36 -2.65 -14.90 -15.16
N PHE A 37 -3.15 -13.66 -15.07
CA PHE A 37 -4.40 -13.25 -15.73
C PHE A 37 -4.13 -12.68 -17.13
N HIS A 38 -3.87 -13.56 -18.10
CA HIS A 38 -3.77 -13.15 -19.50
C HIS A 38 -5.13 -12.61 -20.01
N PRO A 39 -5.18 -11.41 -20.63
CA PRO A 39 -6.43 -10.80 -21.11
C PRO A 39 -6.87 -11.44 -22.45
N GLY A 40 -7.10 -12.75 -22.48
CA GLY A 40 -7.62 -13.50 -23.63
C GLY A 40 -9.12 -13.31 -23.85
N GLY A 41 -9.61 -12.07 -23.85
CA GLY A 41 -11.02 -11.71 -24.11
C GLY A 41 -11.82 -11.26 -22.88
N LYS A 42 -11.26 -11.32 -21.66
CA LYS A 42 -11.92 -10.88 -20.41
C LYS A 42 -11.36 -9.55 -19.88
N ILE A 43 -11.22 -8.56 -20.77
CA ILE A 43 -10.53 -7.31 -20.44
C ILE A 43 -11.16 -6.57 -19.26
N VAL A 44 -12.49 -6.59 -19.15
CA VAL A 44 -13.25 -5.96 -18.06
C VAL A 44 -12.91 -6.61 -16.71
N PHE A 45 -12.83 -7.94 -16.68
CA PHE A 45 -12.48 -8.69 -15.47
C PHE A 45 -11.03 -8.43 -15.05
N ALA A 46 -10.10 -8.40 -16.01
CA ALA A 46 -8.71 -8.06 -15.75
C ALA A 46 -8.57 -6.64 -15.19
N LEU A 47 -9.26 -5.65 -15.78
CA LEU A 47 -9.27 -4.27 -15.29
C LEU A 47 -9.86 -4.15 -13.88
N PHE A 48 -10.91 -4.92 -13.57
CA PHE A 48 -11.48 -4.98 -12.22
C PHE A 48 -10.43 -5.44 -11.20
N PHE A 49 -9.77 -6.58 -11.42
CA PHE A 49 -8.77 -7.07 -10.46
C PHE A 49 -7.55 -6.17 -10.36
N VAL A 50 -7.06 -5.62 -11.47
CA VAL A 50 -5.96 -4.63 -11.45
C VAL A 50 -6.33 -3.44 -10.57
N THR A 51 -7.52 -2.88 -10.78
CA THR A 51 -8.00 -1.72 -10.00
C THR A 51 -8.20 -2.10 -8.53
N TRP A 52 -8.80 -3.26 -8.28
CA TRP A 52 -9.08 -3.78 -6.95
C TRP A 52 -7.82 -4.00 -6.12
N VAL A 53 -6.81 -4.62 -6.72
CA VAL A 53 -5.50 -4.86 -6.09
C VAL A 53 -4.70 -3.57 -5.90
N ALA A 54 -4.84 -2.60 -6.80
CA ALA A 54 -4.18 -1.30 -6.67
C ALA A 54 -4.81 -0.40 -5.59
N LEU A 55 -6.10 -0.56 -5.30
CA LEU A 55 -6.86 0.33 -4.42
C LEU A 55 -6.27 0.48 -2.99
N PRO A 56 -5.90 -0.59 -2.27
CA PRO A 56 -5.22 -0.48 -0.96
C PRO A 56 -3.99 0.41 -1.01
N TRP A 57 -3.18 0.27 -2.06
CA TRP A 57 -1.95 1.03 -2.21
C TRP A 57 -2.19 2.51 -2.47
N VAL A 58 -3.23 2.85 -3.25
CA VAL A 58 -3.66 4.23 -3.46
C VAL A 58 -4.08 4.86 -2.13
N LEU A 59 -4.82 4.12 -1.30
CA LEU A 59 -5.25 4.58 0.03
C LEU A 59 -4.07 4.75 1.00
N ILE A 60 -3.13 3.80 1.02
CA ILE A 60 -1.89 3.89 1.81
C ILE A 60 -1.06 5.11 1.38
N TRP A 61 -0.97 5.38 0.07
CA TRP A 61 -0.32 6.58 -0.44
C TRP A 61 -1.06 7.84 0.04
N GLY A 62 -2.40 7.83 0.01
CA GLY A 62 -3.24 8.87 0.60
C GLY A 62 -2.85 9.13 2.06
N CYS A 63 -2.77 8.08 2.88
CA CYS A 63 -2.34 8.16 4.28
C CYS A 63 -0.95 8.79 4.42
N ALA A 64 0.01 8.42 3.58
CA ALA A 64 1.35 8.99 3.58
C ALA A 64 1.32 10.53 3.38
N ARG A 65 0.37 11.07 2.60
CA ARG A 65 0.21 12.53 2.47
C ARG A 65 -0.37 13.18 3.73
N LEU A 66 -1.26 12.48 4.44
CA LEU A 66 -1.92 12.98 5.65
C LEU A 66 -0.98 13.06 6.88
N VAL A 67 0.11 12.30 6.89
CA VAL A 67 1.04 12.20 8.04
C VAL A 67 2.24 13.15 7.97
N ARG A 68 2.32 14.05 6.97
CA ARG A 68 3.42 15.01 6.86
C ARG A 68 3.60 15.79 8.17
N GLY A 69 4.80 15.75 8.74
CA GLY A 69 5.13 16.40 10.02
C GLY A 69 4.73 15.63 11.28
N ARG A 70 4.17 14.42 11.16
CA ARG A 70 3.73 13.57 12.28
C ARG A 70 4.58 12.30 12.34
N ALA A 71 5.69 12.34 13.09
CA ALA A 71 6.69 11.27 13.11
C ALA A 71 6.11 9.89 13.45
N VAL A 72 5.37 9.77 14.56
CA VAL A 72 4.72 8.50 14.98
C VAL A 72 3.74 7.99 13.93
N ALA A 73 2.91 8.88 13.38
CA ALA A 73 1.94 8.52 12.34
C ALA A 73 2.61 8.02 11.05
N THR A 74 3.79 8.55 10.73
CA THR A 74 4.57 8.13 9.56
C THR A 74 5.06 6.69 9.71
N TRP A 75 5.48 6.29 10.92
CA TRP A 75 5.88 4.91 11.21
C TRP A 75 4.70 3.93 11.09
N TRP A 76 3.49 4.32 11.52
CA TRP A 76 2.30 3.50 11.32
C TRP A 76 1.97 3.27 9.85
N VAL A 77 2.04 4.31 9.01
CA VAL A 77 1.84 4.18 7.55
C VAL A 77 2.89 3.26 6.94
N LEU A 78 4.17 3.42 7.31
CA LEU A 78 5.24 2.55 6.83
C LEU A 78 5.04 1.10 7.25
N GLY A 79 4.70 0.85 8.52
CA GLY A 79 4.48 -0.49 9.06
C GLY A 79 3.34 -1.19 8.35
N LEU A 80 2.21 -0.51 8.14
CA LEU A 80 1.07 -1.06 7.39
C LEU A 80 1.47 -1.37 5.93
N ALA A 81 2.17 -0.46 5.26
CA ALA A 81 2.62 -0.64 3.89
C ALA A 81 3.56 -1.85 3.75
N ALA A 82 4.52 -2.00 4.66
CA ALA A 82 5.47 -3.10 4.65
C ALA A 82 4.79 -4.44 4.97
N LEU A 83 3.90 -4.46 5.97
CA LEU A 83 3.16 -5.66 6.35
C LEU A 83 2.27 -6.14 5.19
N TYR A 84 1.52 -5.23 4.57
CA TYR A 84 0.66 -5.55 3.44
C TYR A 84 1.46 -6.01 2.22
N LEU A 85 2.63 -5.41 1.96
CA LEU A 85 3.52 -5.86 0.89
C LEU A 85 3.94 -7.30 1.14
N VAL A 86 4.47 -7.61 2.32
CA VAL A 86 5.02 -8.94 2.62
C VAL A 86 3.92 -10.00 2.63
N LEU A 87 2.86 -9.78 3.40
CA LEU A 87 1.80 -10.78 3.57
C LEU A 87 0.94 -10.93 2.30
N GLY A 88 0.63 -9.84 1.61
CA GLY A 88 -0.13 -9.89 0.37
C GLY A 88 0.66 -10.58 -0.76
N THR A 89 1.94 -10.26 -0.90
CA THR A 89 2.82 -10.92 -1.88
C THR A 89 2.95 -12.40 -1.56
N TRP A 90 3.18 -12.75 -0.29
CA TRP A 90 3.28 -14.14 0.15
C TRP A 90 2.00 -14.92 -0.16
N ALA A 91 0.83 -14.37 0.18
CA ALA A 91 -0.46 -15.00 -0.11
C ALA A 91 -0.64 -15.25 -1.61
N TYR A 92 -0.29 -14.28 -2.45
CA TYR A 92 -0.40 -14.45 -3.91
C TYR A 92 0.57 -15.50 -4.44
N VAL A 93 1.82 -15.51 -3.97
CA VAL A 93 2.82 -16.51 -4.37
C VAL A 93 2.38 -17.90 -3.92
N ASP A 94 1.91 -18.05 -2.69
CA ASP A 94 1.45 -19.32 -2.16
C ASP A 94 0.29 -19.87 -2.98
N THR A 95 -0.75 -19.06 -3.21
CA THR A 95 -1.93 -19.47 -3.97
C THR A 95 -1.66 -19.71 -5.46
N LEU A 96 -0.77 -18.94 -6.10
CA LEU A 96 -0.50 -19.09 -7.53
C LEU A 96 0.48 -20.23 -7.82
N TYR A 97 1.46 -20.47 -6.95
CA TYR A 97 2.62 -21.29 -7.28
C TYR A 97 2.93 -22.42 -6.31
N ILE A 98 2.56 -22.32 -5.03
CA ILE A 98 2.91 -23.33 -4.02
C ILE A 98 1.74 -24.30 -3.81
N HIS A 99 0.55 -23.76 -3.57
CA HIS A 99 -0.69 -24.49 -3.32
C HIS A 99 -1.79 -24.01 -4.27
N PRO A 100 -1.69 -24.30 -5.58
CA PRO A 100 -2.70 -23.89 -6.54
C PRO A 100 -4.00 -24.66 -6.30
N ASP A 101 -5.04 -23.93 -5.93
CA ASP A 101 -6.37 -24.49 -5.73
C ASP A 101 -7.45 -23.60 -6.39
N PRO A 102 -8.57 -24.17 -6.87
CA PRO A 102 -9.62 -23.40 -7.55
C PRO A 102 -10.31 -22.34 -6.68
N GLN A 103 -10.38 -22.56 -5.36
CA GLN A 103 -10.94 -21.60 -4.39
C GLN A 103 -9.92 -20.53 -4.01
N GLY A 104 -8.63 -20.80 -4.21
CA GLY A 104 -7.53 -19.88 -4.00
C GLY A 104 -7.72 -18.56 -4.76
N ALA A 105 -8.43 -18.57 -5.88
CA ALA A 105 -8.79 -17.34 -6.60
C ALA A 105 -9.54 -16.30 -5.73
N LEU A 106 -10.20 -16.73 -4.64
CA LEU A 106 -10.84 -15.82 -3.67
C LEU A 106 -9.83 -14.91 -2.96
N ILE A 107 -8.56 -15.31 -2.88
CA ILE A 107 -7.52 -14.49 -2.23
C ILE A 107 -7.34 -13.14 -2.92
N PHE A 108 -7.52 -13.10 -4.25
CA PHE A 108 -7.48 -11.86 -5.05
C PHE A 108 -8.64 -10.92 -4.76
N LEU A 109 -9.70 -11.41 -4.11
CA LEU A 109 -10.80 -10.58 -3.61
C LEU A 109 -10.54 -10.16 -2.17
N PHE A 110 -10.23 -11.10 -1.28
CA PHE A 110 -10.16 -10.86 0.17
C PHE A 110 -8.90 -10.11 0.62
N VAL A 111 -7.72 -10.40 0.05
CA VAL A 111 -6.48 -9.70 0.45
C VAL A 111 -6.57 -8.20 0.17
N PRO A 112 -6.99 -7.75 -1.03
CA PRO A 112 -7.21 -6.33 -1.26
C PRO A 112 -8.34 -5.76 -0.39
N MET A 113 -9.42 -6.51 -0.14
CA MET A 113 -10.49 -6.05 0.76
C MET A 113 -9.96 -5.72 2.16
N LEU A 114 -9.16 -6.61 2.74
CA LEU A 114 -8.52 -6.40 4.05
C LEU A 114 -7.53 -5.23 4.01
N GLY A 115 -6.76 -5.11 2.92
CA GLY A 115 -5.87 -3.97 2.69
C GLY A 115 -6.60 -2.64 2.61
N VAL A 116 -7.74 -2.59 1.91
CA VAL A 116 -8.63 -1.41 1.84
C VAL A 116 -9.15 -1.08 3.22
N LEU A 117 -9.72 -2.05 3.94
CA LEU A 117 -10.27 -1.82 5.27
C LEU A 117 -9.23 -1.25 6.24
N ALA A 118 -8.05 -1.86 6.30
CA ALA A 118 -6.95 -1.39 7.14
C ALA A 118 -6.49 0.03 6.76
N ALA A 119 -6.36 0.32 5.46
CA ALA A 119 -5.99 1.63 4.97
C ALA A 119 -7.06 2.70 5.28
N LEU A 120 -8.34 2.38 5.15
CA LEU A 120 -9.45 3.28 5.50
C LEU A 120 -9.50 3.56 7.01
N MET A 121 -9.32 2.54 7.85
CA MET A 121 -9.25 2.71 9.31
C MET A 121 -8.09 3.62 9.72
N LEU A 122 -6.90 3.39 9.13
CA LEU A 122 -5.74 4.26 9.36
C LEU A 122 -6.04 5.67 8.88
N MET A 123 -6.57 5.85 7.67
CA MET A 123 -6.91 7.15 7.10
C MET A 123 -7.88 7.94 8.00
N ALA A 124 -8.92 7.28 8.52
CA ALA A 124 -9.87 7.88 9.45
C ALA A 124 -9.18 8.32 10.75
N GLY A 125 -8.36 7.46 11.37
CA GLY A 125 -7.60 7.81 12.57
C GLY A 125 -6.63 8.98 12.35
N LEU A 126 -5.98 9.02 11.18
CA LEU A 126 -5.11 10.13 10.80
C LEU A 126 -5.87 11.43 10.63
N TRP A 127 -7.06 11.40 10.04
CA TRP A 127 -7.90 12.57 9.81
C TRP A 127 -8.47 13.13 11.12
N LEU A 128 -8.99 12.25 11.98
CA LEU A 128 -9.53 12.61 13.30
C LEU A 128 -8.45 13.14 14.25
N GLY A 129 -7.22 12.61 14.16
CA GLY A 129 -6.09 13.05 14.99
C GLY A 129 -5.37 14.31 14.50
N ARG A 130 -5.93 15.07 13.54
CA ARG A 130 -5.32 16.32 13.07
C ARG A 130 -5.38 17.40 14.17
N PRO A 131 -4.29 18.13 14.43
CA PRO A 131 -4.33 19.28 15.34
C PRO A 131 -5.40 20.27 14.87
N ARG A 132 -6.29 20.68 15.76
CA ARG A 132 -7.26 21.74 15.46
C ARG A 132 -6.52 23.08 15.36
N PRO A 133 -6.92 23.98 14.44
CA PRO A 133 -6.39 25.34 14.44
C PRO A 133 -6.66 25.99 15.81
N PRO A 134 -5.75 26.82 16.33
CA PRO A 134 -6.05 27.63 17.51
C PRO A 134 -7.26 28.53 17.22
N ALA A 135 -8.16 28.67 18.18
CA ALA A 135 -9.31 29.57 18.04
C ALA A 135 -8.83 31.01 17.79
N PRO A 136 -9.53 31.78 16.92
CA PRO A 136 -9.23 33.20 16.77
C PRO A 136 -9.39 33.90 18.13
N ARG A 137 -8.38 34.68 18.50
CA ARG A 137 -8.37 35.51 19.72
C ARG A 137 -9.20 36.77 19.50
#